data_AF-A0A822E4W5-F1
#
_entry.id   AF-A0A822E4W5-F1
#
_cell.length_a   1.000
_cell.length_b   1.000
_cell.length_c   1.000
_cell.angle_alpha   90.00
_cell.angle_beta   90.00
_cell.angle_gamma   90.00
#
_symmetry.space_group_name_H-M   'P 1'
#
loop_
_entity.id
_entity.type
_entity.pdbx_description
1 polymer ?
#
loop_
_entity_poly.entity_id
_entity_poly.type
_entity_poly.pdbx_seq_one_letter_code
_entity_poly.pdbx_strand_id
1 'polypeptide(L)'
;MSKPRHNLEKFSCTTSRFLLLTFRRPCYRQIITTNTICDPEKEVFSKWSDEDGGCYNMISTALLNDDYQVLKNHVQFINSLRMAIKNNNENESFKVYRELTLDPEDVKQEYKVGLQFLWPTFTFTSRNKDVAHHFGDYTFEIDASKND
;
A
#
# COMPACT_ATOMS: atom_id res chain seq x y z
N MET A 1 1.72 31.55 -26.62
CA MET A 1 0.47 31.25 -25.90
C MET A 1 0.66 29.92 -25.18
N SER A 2 0.96 29.99 -23.89
CA SER A 2 1.21 28.83 -23.01
C SER A 2 -0.15 28.29 -22.55
N LYS A 3 -0.43 27.01 -22.82
CA LYS A 3 -1.63 26.35 -22.27
C LYS A 3 -1.54 26.34 -20.74
N PRO A 4 -2.64 26.59 -20.01
CA PRO A 4 -2.64 26.48 -18.56
C PRO A 4 -2.38 25.02 -18.19
N ARG A 5 -1.34 24.78 -17.39
CA ARG A 5 -1.10 23.48 -16.77
C ARG A 5 -2.28 23.25 -15.82
N HIS A 6 -3.13 22.28 -16.13
CA HIS A 6 -4.03 21.74 -15.13
C HIS A 6 -3.18 21.28 -13.95
N ASN A 7 -3.36 21.93 -12.79
CA ASN A 7 -2.94 21.36 -11.53
C ASN A 7 -3.75 20.09 -11.34
N LEU A 8 -3.24 18.96 -11.82
CA LEU A 8 -3.64 17.67 -11.32
C LEU A 8 -3.26 17.71 -9.84
N GLU A 9 -4.26 17.76 -8.96
CA GLU A 9 -4.05 17.54 -7.54
C GLU A 9 -3.26 16.24 -7.42
N LYS A 10 -1.99 16.35 -7.03
CA LYS A 10 -1.13 15.19 -6.83
C LYS A 10 -1.81 14.29 -5.80
N PHE A 11 -1.90 13.01 -6.10
CA PHE A 11 -2.51 12.03 -5.21
C PHE A 11 -1.79 12.05 -3.84
N SER A 12 -2.44 12.64 -2.84
CA SER A 12 -1.92 12.68 -1.48
C SER A 12 -2.31 11.39 -0.77
N CYS A 13 -1.36 10.45 -0.68
CA CYS A 13 -1.59 9.18 0.00
C CYS A 13 -1.32 9.32 1.51
N THR A 14 -2.26 9.91 2.23
CA THR A 14 -2.22 10.03 3.71
C THR A 14 -2.34 8.68 4.43
N THR A 15 -2.66 7.61 3.70
CA THR A 15 -2.78 6.24 4.22
C THR A 15 -1.46 5.48 4.28
N SER A 16 -0.33 6.15 4.00
CA SER A 16 0.99 5.52 3.86
C SER A 16 2.02 5.91 4.93
N ARG A 17 1.58 6.43 6.09
CA ARG A 17 2.48 6.56 7.25
C ARG A 17 3.03 5.18 7.62
N PHE A 18 4.34 5.08 7.80
CA PHE A 18 4.93 3.82 8.21
C PHE A 18 4.76 3.61 9.72
N LEU A 19 4.83 2.35 10.13
CA LEU A 19 4.89 1.99 11.54
C LEU A 19 6.28 1.47 11.87
N LEU A 20 6.79 1.87 13.03
CA LEU A 20 7.93 1.17 13.62
C LEU A 20 7.56 -0.30 13.81
N LEU A 21 8.55 -1.19 13.69
CA LEU A 21 8.37 -2.64 13.88
C LEU A 21 7.73 -3.00 15.24
N THR A 22 7.86 -2.11 16.22
CA THR A 22 7.31 -2.26 17.58
C THR A 22 5.83 -1.94 17.69
N PHE A 23 5.22 -1.32 16.67
CA PHE A 23 3.82 -0.92 16.71
C PHE A 23 2.92 -2.16 16.62
N ARG A 24 2.01 -2.30 17.59
CA ARG A 24 1.09 -3.44 17.64
C ARG A 24 -0.19 -3.13 16.88
N ARG A 25 -0.65 -4.09 16.08
CA ARG A 25 -1.91 -4.04 15.32
C ARG A 25 -2.84 -5.18 15.72
N PRO A 26 -3.39 -5.15 16.96
CA PRO A 26 -4.18 -6.25 17.49
C PRO A 26 -5.40 -6.58 16.64
N CYS A 27 -6.06 -5.58 16.04
CA CYS A 27 -7.24 -5.82 15.21
C CYS A 27 -6.83 -6.54 13.93
N TYR A 28 -5.85 -6.02 13.21
CA TYR A 28 -5.30 -6.69 12.02
C TYR A 28 -4.86 -8.13 12.31
N ARG A 29 -4.21 -8.36 13.46
CA ARG A 29 -3.79 -9.70 13.86
C ARG A 29 -4.96 -10.68 14.00
N GLN A 30 -6.10 -10.24 14.54
CA GLN A 30 -7.30 -11.09 14.63
C GLN A 30 -7.87 -11.42 13.24
N ILE A 31 -7.87 -10.43 12.34
CA ILE A 31 -8.41 -10.54 10.97
C ILE A 31 -7.61 -11.57 10.17
N ILE A 32 -6.28 -11.51 10.18
CA ILE A 32 -5.44 -12.43 9.40
C ILE A 32 -5.48 -13.89 9.91
N THR A 33 -5.93 -14.11 11.14
CA THR A 33 -6.13 -15.46 11.71
C THR A 33 -7.54 -15.99 11.51
N THR A 34 -8.46 -15.18 10.98
CA THR A 34 -9.84 -15.57 10.74
C THR A 34 -9.92 -16.48 9.51
N ASN A 35 -10.51 -17.66 9.66
CA ASN A 35 -10.76 -18.56 8.53
C ASN A 35 -11.85 -17.98 7.62
N THR A 36 -11.50 -17.75 6.36
CA THR A 36 -12.40 -17.26 5.31
C THR A 36 -12.22 -18.08 4.04
N ILE A 37 -13.29 -18.22 3.27
CA ILE A 37 -13.21 -18.72 1.89
C ILE A 37 -12.49 -17.64 1.07
N CYS A 38 -11.52 -18.03 0.25
CA CYS A 38 -10.80 -17.08 -0.59
C CYS A 38 -11.56 -16.84 -1.89
N ASP A 39 -11.73 -15.56 -2.25
CA ASP A 39 -12.24 -15.16 -3.54
C ASP A 39 -11.19 -15.44 -4.65
N PRO A 40 -11.61 -15.63 -5.91
CA PRO A 40 -10.69 -15.80 -7.02
C PRO A 40 -9.75 -14.59 -7.19
N GLU A 41 -8.46 -14.85 -7.42
CA GLU A 41 -7.42 -13.81 -7.48
C GLU A 41 -7.75 -12.68 -8.48
N LYS A 42 -8.29 -13.03 -9.64
CA LYS A 42 -8.68 -12.06 -10.68
C LYS A 42 -9.74 -11.07 -10.20
N GLU A 43 -10.74 -11.55 -9.45
CA GLU A 43 -11.80 -10.70 -8.91
C GLU A 43 -11.27 -9.78 -7.82
N VAL A 44 -10.38 -10.31 -6.98
CA VAL A 44 -9.73 -9.57 -5.91
C VAL A 44 -8.88 -8.42 -6.46
N PHE A 45 -8.02 -8.69 -7.44
CA PHE A 45 -7.21 -7.63 -8.06
C PHE A 45 -8.05 -6.62 -8.80
N SER A 46 -9.09 -7.04 -9.53
CA SER A 46 -10.01 -6.12 -10.21
C SER A 46 -10.70 -5.17 -9.22
N LYS A 47 -11.14 -5.68 -8.06
CA LYS A 47 -11.77 -4.86 -7.02
C LYS A 47 -10.76 -3.96 -6.30
N TRP A 48 -9.52 -4.42 -6.17
CA TRP A 48 -8.43 -3.64 -5.57
C TRP A 48 -7.96 -2.48 -6.45
N SER A 49 -7.90 -2.69 -7.76
CA SER A 49 -7.44 -1.70 -8.76
C SER A 49 -8.59 -0.94 -9.43
N ASP A 50 -9.79 -1.00 -8.87
CA ASP A 50 -10.97 -0.32 -9.43
C ASP A 50 -10.75 1.20 -9.51
N GLU A 51 -11.22 1.81 -10.59
CA GLU A 51 -10.93 3.22 -10.95
C GLU A 51 -11.44 4.21 -9.89
N ASP A 52 -12.52 3.85 -9.18
CA ASP A 52 -13.10 4.66 -8.11
C ASP A 52 -12.20 4.69 -6.85
N GLY A 53 -11.19 3.82 -6.74
CA GLY A 53 -10.24 3.76 -5.62
C GLY A 53 -10.90 3.48 -4.25
N GLY A 54 -12.20 3.18 -4.22
CA GLY A 54 -13.00 3.11 -3.00
C GLY A 54 -12.53 2.00 -2.06
N CYS A 55 -12.29 0.81 -2.60
CA CYS A 55 -11.74 -0.30 -1.81
C CYS A 55 -10.31 -0.03 -1.37
N TYR A 56 -9.47 0.54 -2.23
CA TYR A 56 -8.09 0.88 -1.89
C TYR A 56 -8.02 1.85 -0.70
N ASN A 57 -8.71 2.99 -0.81
CA ASN A 57 -8.65 4.06 0.19
C ASN A 57 -9.25 3.60 1.52
N MET A 58 -10.41 2.95 1.49
CA MET A 58 -11.09 2.47 2.69
C MET A 58 -10.25 1.43 3.44
N ILE A 59 -9.75 0.40 2.73
CA ILE A 59 -8.99 -0.68 3.37
C ILE A 59 -7.63 -0.17 3.84
N SER A 60 -6.94 0.65 3.06
CA SER A 60 -5.65 1.24 3.48
C SER A 60 -5.81 2.13 4.71
N THR A 61 -6.87 2.95 4.76
CA THR A 61 -7.18 3.78 5.94
C THR A 61 -7.47 2.92 7.17
N ALA A 62 -8.29 1.88 7.02
CA ALA A 62 -8.63 0.97 8.12
C ALA A 62 -7.41 0.19 8.63
N LEU A 63 -6.53 -0.24 7.71
CA LEU A 63 -5.27 -0.90 8.04
C LEU A 63 -4.33 0.04 8.79
N LEU A 64 -4.18 1.28 8.34
CA LEU A 64 -3.33 2.28 8.99
C LEU A 64 -3.81 2.57 10.43
N ASN A 65 -5.12 2.73 10.61
CA ASN A 65 -5.72 3.09 11.90
C ASN A 65 -6.04 1.87 12.80
N ASP A 66 -5.77 0.64 12.34
CA ASP A 66 -6.18 -0.61 12.98
C ASP A 66 -7.68 -0.66 13.32
N ASP A 67 -8.54 -0.14 12.42
CA ASP A 67 -9.98 0.00 12.61
C ASP A 67 -10.69 -1.35 12.56
N TYR A 68 -11.08 -1.87 13.72
CA TYR A 68 -11.72 -3.17 13.84
C TYR A 68 -13.01 -3.31 13.01
N GLN A 69 -13.88 -2.30 12.96
CA GLN A 69 -15.19 -2.44 12.33
C GLN A 69 -15.06 -2.57 10.82
N VAL A 70 -14.26 -1.70 10.21
CA VAL A 70 -14.02 -1.74 8.77
C VAL A 70 -13.27 -3.01 8.39
N LEU A 71 -12.23 -3.38 9.15
CA LEU A 71 -11.45 -4.58 8.88
C LEU A 71 -12.30 -5.86 9.01
N LYS A 72 -13.16 -5.95 10.03
CA LYS A 72 -14.06 -7.08 10.23
C LYS A 72 -15.06 -7.22 9.08
N ASN A 73 -15.66 -6.13 8.62
CA ASN A 73 -16.61 -6.14 7.51
C ASN A 73 -15.96 -6.56 6.18
N HIS A 74 -14.63 -6.48 6.07
CA HIS A 74 -13.88 -6.79 4.86
C HIS A 74 -12.89 -7.94 5.03
N VAL A 75 -13.01 -8.75 6.08
CA VAL A 75 -12.06 -9.82 6.42
C VAL A 75 -11.82 -10.80 5.27
N GLN A 76 -12.88 -11.20 4.55
CA GLN A 76 -12.78 -12.09 3.39
C GLN A 76 -11.95 -11.47 2.27
N PHE A 77 -12.23 -10.22 1.91
CA PHE A 77 -11.49 -9.52 0.86
C PHE A 77 -10.02 -9.32 1.25
N ILE A 78 -9.75 -8.88 2.48
CA ILE A 78 -8.39 -8.66 2.98
C ILE A 78 -7.57 -9.95 2.95
N ASN A 79 -8.15 -11.07 3.41
CA ASN A 79 -7.46 -12.37 3.40
C ASN A 79 -7.27 -12.89 1.97
N SER A 80 -8.26 -12.72 1.09
CA SER A 80 -8.14 -13.12 -0.32
C SER A 80 -7.04 -12.32 -1.03
N LEU A 81 -6.92 -11.01 -0.78
CA LEU A 81 -5.86 -10.16 -1.32
C LEU A 81 -4.49 -10.56 -0.80
N ARG A 82 -4.35 -10.85 0.51
CA ARG A 82 -3.09 -11.37 1.07
C ARG A 82 -2.67 -12.67 0.41
N MET A 83 -3.61 -13.59 0.19
CA MET A 83 -3.33 -14.87 -0.45
C MET A 83 -2.96 -14.70 -1.92
N ALA A 84 -3.69 -13.88 -2.67
CA ALA A 84 -3.41 -13.57 -4.07
C ALA A 84 -2.00 -12.96 -4.25
N ILE A 85 -1.60 -12.04 -3.36
CA ILE A 85 -0.25 -11.47 -3.36
C ILE A 85 0.80 -12.54 -3.03
N LYS A 86 0.56 -13.35 -1.99
CA LYS A 86 1.51 -14.41 -1.55
C LYS A 86 1.71 -15.51 -2.60
N ASN A 87 0.66 -15.85 -3.34
CA ASN A 87 0.71 -16.89 -4.37
C ASN A 87 1.43 -16.42 -5.64
N ASN A 88 1.61 -15.11 -5.81
CA ASN A 88 2.36 -14.54 -6.92
C ASN A 88 3.86 -14.79 -6.71
N ASN A 89 4.32 -15.97 -7.12
CA ASN A 89 5.68 -16.47 -6.93
C ASN A 89 6.65 -15.91 -7.99
N GLU A 90 6.78 -14.59 -8.08
CA GLU A 90 7.87 -14.01 -8.86
C GLU A 90 9.21 -14.34 -8.17
N ASN A 91 10.03 -15.17 -8.83
CA ASN A 91 11.30 -15.64 -8.28
C ASN A 91 12.49 -14.74 -8.65
N GLU A 92 12.26 -13.73 -9.49
CA GLU A 92 13.29 -12.80 -9.94
C GLU A 92 13.29 -11.55 -9.06
N SER A 93 14.48 -11.08 -8.68
CA SER A 93 14.61 -9.78 -8.02
C SER A 93 14.45 -8.67 -9.06
N PHE A 94 13.61 -7.69 -8.77
CA PHE A 94 13.42 -6.53 -9.64
C PHE A 94 13.23 -5.25 -8.83
N LYS A 95 13.53 -4.13 -9.47
CA LYS A 95 13.29 -2.81 -8.89
C LYS A 95 11.85 -2.40 -9.10
N VAL A 96 11.24 -1.91 -8.04
CA VAL A 96 9.95 -1.23 -8.09
C VAL A 96 10.04 0.15 -7.48
N TYR A 97 9.15 1.01 -7.95
CA TYR A 97 9.09 2.41 -7.57
C TYR A 97 7.74 2.69 -6.94
N ARG A 98 7.76 3.37 -5.80
CA ARG A 98 6.58 3.93 -5.17
C ARG A 98 6.78 5.41 -4.97
N GLU A 99 5.81 6.22 -5.35
CA GLU A 99 5.80 7.62 -4.96
C GLU A 99 4.76 7.91 -3.90
N LEU A 100 5.12 8.81 -3.00
CA LEU A 100 4.25 9.31 -1.95
C LEU A 100 4.37 10.83 -1.88
N THR A 101 3.23 11.47 -1.70
CA THR A 101 3.18 12.85 -1.22
C THR A 101 3.27 12.79 0.31
N LEU A 102 4.39 13.22 0.86
CA LEU A 102 4.68 13.22 2.30
C LEU A 102 5.03 14.63 2.76
N ASP A 103 4.71 14.95 4.02
CA ASP A 103 5.21 16.18 4.62
C ASP A 103 6.74 16.09 4.77
N PRO A 104 7.51 17.10 4.33
CA PRO A 104 8.97 17.10 4.47
C PRO A 104 9.47 16.91 5.90
N GLU A 105 8.72 17.37 6.91
CA GLU A 105 9.08 17.16 8.31
C GLU A 105 8.83 15.73 8.77
N ASP A 106 7.75 15.10 8.31
CA ASP A 106 7.52 13.66 8.53
C ASP A 106 8.68 12.86 7.90
N VAL A 107 9.13 13.23 6.69
CA VAL A 107 10.25 12.52 6.04
C VAL A 107 11.53 12.58 6.87
N LYS A 108 11.91 13.76 7.37
CA LYS A 108 13.13 13.95 8.18
C LYS A 108 13.09 13.21 9.52
N GLN A 109 11.92 13.20 10.16
CA GLN A 109 11.76 12.57 11.47
C GLN A 109 11.72 11.05 11.36
N GLU A 110 11.04 10.57 10.33
CA GLU A 110 10.62 9.18 10.26
C GLU A 110 11.57 8.36 9.34
N TYR A 111 11.99 8.85 8.17
CA TYR A 111 12.81 8.08 7.22
C TYR A 111 14.30 8.36 7.36
N LYS A 112 14.96 7.57 8.23
CA LYS A 112 16.42 7.66 8.46
C LYS A 112 17.16 6.50 7.80
N VAL A 113 18.33 6.79 7.24
CA VAL A 113 19.23 5.77 6.68
C VAL A 113 19.57 4.74 7.76
N GLY A 114 19.44 3.45 7.43
CA GLY A 114 19.67 2.33 8.34
C GLY A 114 18.47 1.96 9.22
N LEU A 115 17.35 2.67 9.13
CA LEU A 115 16.12 2.33 9.84
C LEU A 115 15.29 1.31 9.04
N GLN A 116 14.77 0.30 9.74
CA GLN A 116 13.78 -0.62 9.21
C GLN A 116 12.38 -0.14 9.59
N PHE A 117 11.46 -0.15 8.63
CA PHE A 117 10.07 0.26 8.82
C PHE A 117 9.12 -0.68 8.09
N LEU A 118 7.84 -0.61 8.43
CA LEU A 118 6.78 -1.33 7.74
C LEU A 118 5.72 -0.36 7.24
N TRP A 119 5.29 -0.52 5.99
CA TRP A 119 4.01 0.04 5.57
C TRP A 119 2.88 -0.83 6.11
N PRO A 120 1.95 -0.29 6.92
CA PRO A 120 0.85 -1.06 7.49
C PRO A 120 -0.21 -1.47 6.46
N THR A 121 -0.17 -0.86 5.27
CA THR A 121 -1.14 -1.01 4.20
C THR A 121 -0.57 -1.82 3.04
N PHE A 122 -1.46 -2.32 2.18
CA PHE A 122 -1.03 -2.85 0.90
C PHE A 122 -0.41 -1.74 0.05
N THR A 123 0.67 -2.10 -0.64
CA THR A 123 1.56 -1.14 -1.28
C THR A 123 1.42 -1.24 -2.79
N PHE A 124 1.04 -0.13 -3.43
CA PHE A 124 1.13 -0.01 -4.88
C PHE A 124 2.53 0.44 -5.28
N THR A 125 3.08 -0.29 -6.25
CA THR A 125 4.37 0.00 -6.84
C THR A 125 4.28 -0.17 -8.35
N SER A 126 5.23 0.42 -9.06
CA SER A 126 5.37 0.30 -10.51
C SER A 126 6.78 -0.18 -10.85
N ARG A 127 6.91 -1.03 -11.86
CA ARG A 127 8.22 -1.34 -12.47
C ARG A 127 8.75 -0.20 -13.34
N ASN A 128 7.84 0.66 -13.82
CA ASN A 128 8.19 1.84 -14.60
C ASN A 128 8.25 3.07 -13.69
N LYS A 129 9.44 3.63 -13.55
CA LYS A 129 9.69 4.84 -12.75
C LYS A 129 8.87 6.04 -13.25
N ASP A 130 8.74 6.21 -14.55
CA ASP A 130 8.03 7.36 -15.14
C ASP A 130 6.54 7.31 -14.83
N VAL A 131 5.96 6.11 -14.80
CA VAL A 131 4.56 5.91 -14.38
C VAL A 131 4.40 6.27 -12.91
N ALA A 132 5.35 5.88 -12.05
CA ALA A 132 5.30 6.23 -10.64
C ALA A 132 5.46 7.75 -10.39
N HIS A 133 6.17 8.46 -11.29
CA HIS A 133 6.58 9.86 -11.11
C HIS A 133 5.44 10.90 -11.08
N HIS A 134 4.21 10.46 -11.32
CA HIS A 134 3.04 11.33 -11.33
C HIS A 134 2.32 11.38 -9.98
N PHE A 135 2.76 10.61 -8.98
CA PHE A 135 1.98 10.34 -7.77
C PHE A 135 2.53 10.95 -6.48
N GLY A 136 3.71 11.58 -6.47
CA GLY A 136 4.22 12.18 -5.23
C GLY A 136 5.32 13.23 -5.37
N ASP A 137 5.92 13.55 -4.21
CA ASP A 137 7.09 14.41 -4.08
C ASP A 137 8.34 13.61 -3.65
N TYR A 138 8.13 12.39 -3.14
CA TYR A 138 9.19 11.48 -2.71
C TYR A 138 9.06 10.14 -3.44
N THR A 139 10.17 9.67 -4.02
CA THR A 139 10.26 8.37 -4.68
C THR A 139 11.03 7.38 -3.82
N PHE A 140 10.39 6.24 -3.54
CA PHE A 140 11.02 5.05 -2.96
C PHE A 140 11.42 4.12 -4.10
N GLU A 141 12.71 3.85 -4.21
CA GLU A 141 13.26 2.79 -5.04
C GLU A 141 13.45 1.56 -4.14
N ILE A 142 12.77 0.47 -4.47
CA ILE A 142 12.69 -0.73 -3.64
C ILE A 142 13.22 -1.90 -4.45
N ASP A 143 14.24 -2.57 -3.93
CA ASP A 143 14.69 -3.86 -4.43
C ASP A 143 13.72 -4.93 -3.90
N ALA A 144 12.78 -5.38 -4.73
CA ALA A 144 11.84 -6.44 -4.37
C ALA A 144 12.48 -7.80 -4.65
N SER A 145 12.54 -8.65 -3.63
CA SER A 145 13.14 -9.97 -3.69
C SER A 145 12.25 -11.04 -3.04
N LYS A 146 12.55 -12.31 -3.31
CA LYS A 146 11.83 -13.45 -2.70
C LYS A 146 11.95 -13.54 -1.16
N ASN A 147 12.91 -12.82 -0.57
CA ASN A 147 13.15 -12.86 0.86
C ASN A 147 12.36 -11.80 1.65
N ASP A 148 11.55 -10.99 0.97
CA ASP A 148 10.67 -9.95 1.54
C ASP A 148 9.25 -10.48 1.81
#